data_AF-A0AAE9GER9-F1
#
_entry.id   AF-A0AAE9GER9-F1
#
_cell.length_a   1.000
_cell.length_b   1.000
_cell.length_c   1.000
_cell.angle_alpha   90.00
_cell.angle_beta   90.00
_cell.angle_gamma   90.00
#
_symmetry.space_group_name_H-M   'P 1'
#
loop_
_entity.id
_entity.type
_entity.pdbx_description
1 polymer ?
#
loop_
_entity_poly.entity_id
_entity_poly.type
_entity_poly.pdbx_seq_one_letter_code
_entity_poly.pdbx_strand_id
1 'polypeptide(L)'
;MGWLQVETDRYENGSGWILERDGMFGWIIYNEEIEDEFPDTFIVLSDLFTNPGLSVITLDPESGKIPTQYIPALAINDTFTVNSQAAMLLLNAQRGDIAIRTDIPGPGMFILSGDDPAFLPNWIPLTTRYSDWSTIQNKPTEYPSVAHDHDTRYYTKSETDLSLLNKRNISTPIPAAEVTEDINHRFVSDTEKNQWNNPDPPKWIAIQNKPLTFPPDSHDHDTRYYTKSETDTSLSQKRNISTPIPAAEIIEDVNHRFVSDAEKATWNGGGGFSIPLGGILEDSLDQLPSSNFKETNGQAISRSTFSTLWNLVRRTVTSIVPSTDRINVSAHGLTEGQLIKFAFTGGGITALTNYYVRNPTANDFQISANSTGGVINLTASQSGDLITNVEYDFGNGSTTFNVPDRRGIFPRGAGVHGSRAKTSGGNYDGGPVGAAGQDRQIPHRHQQYAGDIAGGSYGSGGRYADSGGASAATILYTGSSVSDGTGNPRNGNEVAPAWTAVRYKVRVL
;
A
#
# COMPACT_ATOMS: atom_id res chain seq x y z
N MET A 1 37.71 -3.11 -51.63
CA MET A 1 37.23 -3.49 -52.97
C MET A 1 35.73 -3.33 -52.96
N GLY A 2 35.19 -2.46 -53.82
CA GLY A 2 33.75 -2.19 -53.86
C GLY A 2 33.06 -3.17 -54.80
N TRP A 3 31.91 -3.67 -54.40
CA TRP A 3 30.99 -4.38 -55.30
C TRP A 3 30.09 -3.35 -55.97
N LEU A 4 30.02 -3.38 -57.30
CA LEU A 4 29.16 -2.51 -58.08
C LEU A 4 27.98 -3.33 -58.58
N GLN A 5 26.76 -2.81 -58.41
CA GLN A 5 25.58 -3.46 -58.96
C GLN A 5 25.54 -3.20 -60.47
N VAL A 6 25.57 -4.27 -61.25
CA VAL A 6 25.48 -4.21 -62.72
C VAL A 6 24.06 -4.50 -63.21
N GLU A 7 23.35 -5.38 -62.50
CA GLU A 7 21.94 -5.69 -62.77
C GLU A 7 21.19 -5.86 -61.45
N THR A 8 19.86 -5.87 -61.49
CA THR A 8 19.06 -6.16 -60.29
C THR A 8 19.51 -7.49 -59.71
N ASP A 9 19.90 -7.49 -58.43
CA ASP A 9 20.43 -8.65 -57.72
C ASP A 9 21.70 -9.29 -58.32
N ARG A 10 22.51 -8.53 -59.09
CA ARG A 10 23.83 -8.97 -59.60
C ARG A 10 24.89 -7.89 -59.46
N TYR A 11 26.03 -8.27 -58.89
CA TYR A 11 27.12 -7.38 -58.52
C TYR A 11 28.47 -7.93 -58.98
N GLU A 12 29.35 -7.06 -59.43
CA GLU A 12 30.72 -7.40 -59.82
C GLU A 12 31.73 -6.56 -59.02
N ASN A 13 32.95 -7.07 -58.82
CA ASN A 13 34.03 -6.32 -58.15
C ASN A 13 35.16 -5.88 -59.08
N GLY A 14 35.00 -6.06 -60.40
CA GLY A 14 36.00 -5.73 -61.42
C GLY A 14 37.23 -6.65 -61.46
N SER A 15 37.24 -7.75 -60.70
CA SER A 15 38.29 -8.78 -60.70
C SER A 15 37.74 -10.16 -61.15
N GLY A 16 36.69 -10.15 -61.97
CA GLY A 16 36.00 -11.35 -62.47
C GLY A 16 35.14 -12.09 -61.44
N TRP A 17 35.00 -11.58 -60.21
CA TRP A 17 34.06 -12.18 -59.24
C TRP A 17 32.68 -11.56 -59.36
N ILE A 18 31.67 -12.43 -59.44
CA ILE A 18 30.26 -12.10 -59.55
C ILE A 18 29.53 -12.62 -58.33
N LEU A 19 28.70 -11.76 -57.75
CA LEU A 19 27.73 -12.07 -56.71
C LEU A 19 26.35 -11.87 -57.31
N GLU A 20 25.54 -12.91 -57.39
CA GLU A 20 24.20 -12.79 -57.94
C GLU A 20 23.17 -13.62 -57.19
N ARG A 21 21.90 -13.27 -57.39
CA ARG A 21 20.79 -14.04 -56.86
C ARG A 21 20.25 -14.99 -57.94
N ASP A 22 20.66 -16.24 -57.82
CA ASP A 22 20.12 -17.33 -58.62
C ASP A 22 18.69 -17.70 -58.19
N GLY A 23 17.87 -18.09 -59.17
CA GLY A 23 16.46 -18.41 -58.95
C GLY A 23 16.22 -19.72 -58.19
N MET A 24 17.19 -20.63 -58.18
CA MET A 24 17.10 -21.94 -57.53
C MET A 24 17.90 -22.00 -56.22
N PHE A 25 19.09 -21.42 -56.19
CA PHE A 25 20.03 -21.50 -55.07
C PHE A 25 20.07 -20.24 -54.19
N GLY A 26 19.37 -19.16 -54.57
CA GLY A 26 19.44 -17.90 -53.86
C GLY A 26 20.75 -17.17 -54.15
N TRP A 27 21.34 -16.50 -53.15
CA TRP A 27 22.58 -15.76 -53.38
C TRP A 27 23.77 -16.69 -53.57
N ILE A 28 24.47 -16.52 -54.68
CA ILE A 28 25.66 -17.28 -55.06
C ILE A 28 26.83 -16.35 -55.37
N ILE A 29 28.06 -16.83 -55.18
CA ILE A 29 29.28 -16.14 -55.62
C ILE A 29 30.12 -17.08 -56.49
N TYR A 30 30.63 -16.57 -57.60
CA TYR A 30 31.49 -17.31 -58.51
C TYR A 30 32.47 -16.39 -59.22
N ASN A 31 33.47 -16.96 -59.89
CA ASN A 31 34.39 -16.23 -60.74
C ASN A 31 34.04 -16.54 -62.20
N GLU A 32 33.84 -15.51 -63.02
CA GLU A 32 33.33 -15.65 -64.40
C GLU A 32 34.25 -16.51 -65.28
N GLU A 33 35.56 -16.29 -65.20
CA GLU A 33 36.54 -17.03 -66.00
C GLU A 33 36.62 -18.51 -65.58
N ILE A 34 36.30 -18.82 -64.32
CA ILE A 34 36.26 -20.20 -63.82
C ILE A 34 34.95 -20.87 -64.21
N GLU A 35 33.83 -20.15 -64.16
CA GLU A 35 32.51 -20.68 -64.51
C GLU A 35 32.39 -20.97 -66.01
N ASP A 36 33.02 -20.15 -66.86
CA ASP A 36 33.11 -20.37 -68.31
C ASP A 36 33.89 -21.66 -68.67
N GLU A 37 34.95 -21.99 -67.92
CA GLU A 37 35.76 -23.21 -68.10
C GLU A 37 35.14 -24.44 -67.41
N PHE A 38 34.49 -24.23 -66.25
CA PHE A 38 33.91 -25.26 -65.41
C PHE A 38 32.50 -24.85 -64.96
N PRO A 39 31.43 -25.39 -65.58
CA PRO A 39 30.07 -25.04 -65.21
C PRO A 39 29.73 -25.47 -63.79
N ASP A 40 28.81 -24.75 -63.15
CA ASP A 40 28.33 -24.95 -61.78
C ASP A 40 29.39 -24.77 -60.67
N THR A 41 30.45 -24.00 -60.93
CA THR A 41 31.51 -23.69 -59.95
C THR A 41 31.21 -22.47 -59.08
N PHE A 42 30.02 -22.44 -58.49
CA PHE A 42 29.57 -21.36 -57.60
C PHE A 42 29.48 -21.82 -56.14
N ILE A 43 29.57 -20.86 -55.21
CA ILE A 43 29.34 -21.08 -53.78
C ILE A 43 27.98 -20.49 -53.40
N VAL A 44 27.12 -21.32 -52.82
CA VAL A 44 25.83 -20.88 -52.28
C VAL A 44 26.04 -20.17 -50.94
N LEU A 45 25.67 -18.90 -50.86
CA LEU A 45 25.94 -18.07 -49.69
C LEU A 45 24.96 -18.31 -48.54
N SER A 46 23.78 -18.90 -48.78
CA SER A 46 22.86 -19.26 -47.69
C SER A 46 23.46 -20.30 -46.75
N ASP A 47 24.40 -21.12 -47.23
CA ASP A 47 25.10 -22.13 -46.44
C ASP A 47 26.17 -21.50 -45.54
N LEU A 48 26.56 -20.26 -45.83
CA LEU A 48 27.59 -19.51 -45.11
C LEU A 48 27.02 -18.36 -44.26
N PHE A 49 25.92 -17.76 -44.70
CA PHE A 49 25.23 -16.65 -44.06
C PHE A 49 23.73 -16.90 -44.03
N THR A 50 23.08 -16.62 -42.91
CA THR A 50 21.64 -16.88 -42.74
C THR A 50 20.76 -15.99 -43.64
N ASN A 51 21.28 -14.84 -44.12
CA ASN A 51 20.54 -13.93 -45.00
C ASN A 51 21.46 -12.99 -45.82
N PRO A 52 22.20 -13.52 -46.81
CA PRO A 52 22.96 -12.68 -47.75
C PRO A 52 22.01 -11.75 -48.51
N GLY A 53 22.39 -10.49 -48.71
CA GLY A 53 21.63 -9.51 -49.52
C GLY A 53 20.62 -8.63 -48.78
N LEU A 54 20.37 -8.81 -47.48
CA LEU A 54 19.67 -7.81 -46.67
C LEU A 54 20.64 -6.78 -46.10
N SER A 55 20.30 -5.50 -46.21
CA SER A 55 21.01 -4.43 -45.49
C SER A 55 20.79 -4.60 -43.98
N VAL A 56 21.75 -5.21 -43.29
CA VAL A 56 21.75 -5.32 -41.83
C VAL A 56 22.57 -4.17 -41.25
N ILE A 57 22.05 -3.46 -40.26
CA ILE A 57 22.84 -2.49 -39.51
C ILE A 57 23.84 -3.28 -38.66
N THR A 58 25.13 -3.08 -38.90
CA THR A 58 26.20 -3.71 -38.13
C THR A 58 26.44 -2.95 -36.83
N LEU A 59 26.75 -3.69 -35.77
CA LEU A 59 27.23 -3.11 -34.51
C LEU A 59 28.62 -2.52 -34.73
N ASP A 60 28.92 -1.42 -34.03
CA ASP A 60 30.25 -0.88 -33.90
C ASP A 60 31.18 -1.98 -33.33
N PRO A 61 32.27 -2.34 -34.03
CA PRO A 61 33.15 -3.44 -33.64
C PRO A 61 33.96 -3.18 -32.37
N GLU A 62 34.13 -1.91 -31.94
CA GLU A 62 34.86 -1.57 -30.73
C GLU A 62 33.93 -1.51 -29.50
N SER A 63 32.71 -0.99 -29.68
CA SER A 63 31.75 -0.81 -28.58
C SER A 63 30.66 -1.90 -28.48
N GLY A 64 30.46 -2.70 -29.53
CA GLY A 64 29.41 -3.73 -29.61
C GLY A 64 27.98 -3.16 -29.66
N LYS A 65 27.82 -1.87 -29.97
CA LYS A 65 26.52 -1.16 -29.98
C LYS A 65 26.09 -0.76 -31.38
N ILE A 66 24.79 -0.53 -31.57
CA ILE A 66 24.27 0.04 -32.82
C ILE A 66 24.76 1.50 -32.93
N PRO A 67 25.38 1.93 -34.06
CA PRO A 67 25.80 3.32 -34.23
C PRO A 67 24.60 4.28 -34.11
N THR A 68 24.78 5.37 -33.35
CA THR A 68 23.70 6.30 -32.96
C THR A 68 23.02 6.98 -34.14
N GLN A 69 23.69 7.12 -35.28
CA GLN A 69 23.12 7.64 -36.53
C GLN A 69 21.95 6.81 -37.08
N TYR A 70 21.82 5.55 -36.65
CA TYR A 70 20.73 4.65 -37.03
C TYR A 70 19.65 4.53 -35.95
N ILE A 71 19.80 5.22 -34.82
CA ILE A 71 18.84 5.22 -33.72
C ILE A 71 18.09 6.57 -33.78
N PRO A 72 16.74 6.58 -33.91
CA PRO A 72 15.98 7.83 -33.83
C PRO A 72 16.19 8.49 -32.46
N ALA A 73 16.26 9.82 -32.42
CA ALA A 73 16.48 10.58 -31.19
C ALA A 73 15.40 10.22 -30.14
N LEU A 74 15.80 9.57 -29.04
CA LEU A 74 14.92 9.21 -27.94
C LEU A 74 14.49 10.48 -27.20
N ALA A 75 13.18 10.66 -27.04
CA ALA A 75 12.61 11.76 -26.29
C ALA A 75 12.59 11.40 -24.79
N ILE A 76 13.55 11.94 -24.04
CA ILE A 76 13.70 11.90 -22.57
C ILE A 76 14.05 10.50 -22.01
N ASN A 77 15.27 10.34 -21.51
CA ASN A 77 15.71 9.06 -20.90
C ASN A 77 15.49 9.06 -19.39
N ASP A 78 16.00 10.06 -18.66
CA ASP A 78 15.99 10.06 -17.19
C ASP A 78 15.72 11.44 -16.57
N THR A 79 15.23 11.42 -15.33
CA THR A 79 14.98 12.64 -14.52
C THR A 79 15.78 12.58 -13.22
N PHE A 80 16.62 13.59 -12.99
CA PHE A 80 17.52 13.70 -11.85
C PHE A 80 17.07 14.82 -10.92
N THR A 81 17.02 14.59 -9.60
CA THR A 81 16.77 15.67 -8.62
C THR A 81 18.07 16.03 -7.92
N VAL A 82 18.48 17.29 -8.00
CA VAL A 82 19.75 17.79 -7.44
C VAL A 82 19.52 19.06 -6.62
N ASN A 83 20.38 19.31 -5.64
CA ASN A 83 20.24 20.43 -4.70
C ASN A 83 21.13 21.64 -5.04
N SER A 84 21.78 21.67 -6.21
CA SER A 84 22.59 22.81 -6.66
C SER A 84 22.91 22.73 -8.17
N GLN A 85 23.34 23.86 -8.75
CA GLN A 85 23.89 23.89 -10.12
C GLN A 85 25.15 23.03 -10.25
N ALA A 86 26.03 23.05 -9.25
CA ALA A 86 27.27 22.28 -9.30
C ALA A 86 26.98 20.77 -9.38
N ALA A 87 25.98 20.29 -8.62
CA ALA A 87 25.52 18.92 -8.70
C ALA A 87 24.90 18.57 -10.07
N MET A 88 24.17 19.51 -10.69
CA MET A 88 23.61 19.34 -12.04
C MET A 88 24.70 19.13 -13.10
N LEU A 89 25.79 19.91 -13.06
CA LEU A 89 26.88 19.81 -14.03
C LEU A 89 27.78 18.58 -13.84
N LEU A 90 27.60 17.84 -12.76
CA LEU A 90 28.30 16.57 -12.49
C LEU A 90 27.46 15.34 -12.83
N LEU A 91 26.24 15.53 -13.35
CA LEU A 91 25.36 14.43 -13.74
C LEU A 91 25.95 13.67 -14.93
N ASN A 92 25.89 12.34 -14.87
CA ASN A 92 26.09 11.48 -16.03
C ASN A 92 24.80 11.42 -16.84
N ALA A 93 24.46 12.53 -17.50
CA ALA A 93 23.21 12.73 -18.24
C ALA A 93 23.44 12.74 -19.76
N GLN A 94 22.43 12.32 -20.50
CA GLN A 94 22.39 12.29 -21.96
C GLN A 94 21.45 13.37 -22.50
N ARG A 95 21.65 13.75 -23.76
CA ARG A 95 20.77 14.71 -24.45
C ARG A 95 19.32 14.26 -24.33
N GLY A 96 18.45 15.12 -23.80
CA GLY A 96 17.05 14.85 -23.51
C GLY A 96 16.72 14.63 -22.04
N ASP A 97 17.71 14.37 -21.18
CA ASP A 97 17.49 14.15 -19.75
C ASP A 97 17.11 15.44 -19.01
N ILE A 98 16.37 15.27 -17.91
CA ILE A 98 15.86 16.38 -17.11
C ILE A 98 16.57 16.44 -15.76
N ALA A 99 17.04 17.62 -15.37
CA ALA A 99 17.48 17.92 -14.01
C ALA A 99 16.47 18.83 -13.30
N ILE A 100 15.99 18.40 -12.13
CA ILE A 100 15.14 19.16 -11.21
C ILE A 100 16.05 19.72 -10.10
N ARG A 101 16.18 21.04 -10.07
CA ARG A 101 16.96 21.75 -9.05
C ARG A 101 16.06 22.22 -7.91
N THR A 102 16.33 21.74 -6.69
CA THR A 102 15.55 22.12 -5.50
C THR A 102 16.06 23.37 -4.80
N ASP A 103 17.19 23.94 -5.24
CA ASP A 103 17.77 25.18 -4.69
C ASP A 103 17.14 26.46 -5.25
N ILE A 104 16.22 26.34 -6.20
CA ILE A 104 15.49 27.45 -6.83
C ILE A 104 14.00 27.33 -6.47
N PRO A 105 13.27 28.44 -6.24
CA PRO A 105 11.82 28.41 -6.00
C PRO A 105 11.05 27.77 -7.16
N GLY A 106 10.14 26.84 -6.84
CA GLY A 106 9.49 25.95 -7.83
C GLY A 106 10.40 24.79 -8.24
N PRO A 107 9.89 23.68 -8.81
CA PRO A 107 10.78 22.67 -9.38
C PRO A 107 11.47 23.27 -10.60
N GLY A 108 12.68 23.82 -10.42
CA GLY A 108 13.50 24.39 -11.50
C GLY A 108 13.97 23.26 -12.42
N MET A 109 13.19 22.99 -13.47
CA MET A 109 13.44 21.91 -14.42
C MET A 109 14.30 22.39 -15.59
N PHE A 110 15.36 21.66 -15.90
CA PHE A 110 16.27 21.89 -17.02
C PHE A 110 16.35 20.63 -17.88
N ILE A 111 16.34 20.76 -19.21
CA ILE A 111 16.58 19.66 -20.15
C ILE A 111 17.95 19.82 -20.80
N LEU A 112 18.71 18.73 -20.92
CA LEU A 112 20.01 18.74 -21.60
C LEU A 112 19.82 18.71 -23.11
N SER A 113 20.18 19.77 -23.83
CA SER A 113 20.04 19.87 -25.30
C SER A 113 21.31 19.57 -26.09
N GLY A 114 22.48 19.54 -25.44
CA GLY A 114 23.76 19.16 -26.03
C GLY A 114 24.27 17.81 -25.50
N ASP A 115 25.46 17.39 -25.93
CA ASP A 115 26.03 16.08 -25.54
C ASP A 115 26.93 16.15 -24.30
N ASP A 116 27.29 17.35 -23.86
CA ASP A 116 28.14 17.57 -22.68
C ASP A 116 27.31 18.08 -21.49
N PRO A 117 27.03 17.22 -20.48
CA PRO A 117 26.31 17.62 -19.27
C PRO A 117 27.11 18.57 -18.35
N ALA A 118 28.43 18.67 -18.51
CA ALA A 118 29.25 19.60 -17.73
C ALA A 118 29.21 21.04 -18.27
N PHE A 119 28.76 21.23 -19.52
CA PHE A 119 28.64 22.54 -20.14
C PHE A 119 27.28 23.17 -19.84
N LEU A 120 27.24 24.12 -18.90
CA LEU A 120 26.01 24.80 -18.45
C LEU A 120 25.09 25.30 -19.58
N PRO A 121 25.60 25.90 -20.68
CA PRO A 121 24.74 26.33 -21.80
C PRO A 121 23.98 25.21 -22.52
N ASN A 122 24.37 23.94 -22.34
CA ASN A 122 23.61 22.81 -22.85
C ASN A 122 22.34 22.53 -22.02
N TRP A 123 22.21 23.06 -20.79
CA TRP A 123 21.03 22.87 -19.95
C TRP A 123 20.00 23.97 -20.20
N ILE A 124 18.93 23.63 -20.92
CA ILE A 124 17.85 24.56 -21.28
C ILE A 124 16.75 24.50 -20.22
N PRO A 125 16.35 25.63 -19.60
CA PRO A 125 15.24 25.62 -18.63
C PRO A 125 13.91 25.26 -19.32
N LEU A 126 13.23 24.24 -18.79
CA LEU A 126 11.88 23.82 -19.21
C LEU A 126 10.78 24.59 -18.47
N THR A 127 11.05 25.01 -17.24
CA THR A 127 10.15 25.91 -16.52
C THR A 127 10.42 27.32 -16.99
N THR A 128 9.50 27.81 -17.81
CA THR A 128 9.43 29.24 -18.10
C THR A 128 9.38 29.99 -16.78
N ARG A 129 10.24 31.01 -16.70
CA ARG A 129 10.28 32.03 -15.66
C ARG A 129 8.88 32.25 -15.10
N TYR A 130 8.72 32.24 -13.77
CA TYR A 130 7.68 33.10 -13.18
C TYR A 130 7.82 34.45 -13.86
N SER A 131 6.72 35.01 -14.40
CA SER A 131 6.76 36.29 -15.09
C SER A 131 7.43 37.32 -14.17
N ASP A 132 8.70 37.60 -14.42
CA ASP A 132 9.41 38.65 -13.71
C ASP A 132 8.72 39.94 -14.10
N TRP A 133 8.39 40.76 -13.11
CA TRP A 133 7.69 42.03 -13.32
C TRP A 133 8.38 42.83 -14.43
N SER A 134 9.70 42.82 -14.48
CA SER A 134 10.50 43.51 -15.51
C SER A 134 10.16 43.10 -16.97
N THR A 135 9.62 41.91 -17.19
CA THR A 135 9.46 41.28 -18.53
C THR A 135 8.06 41.40 -19.16
N ILE A 136 7.06 41.90 -18.44
CA ILE A 136 5.69 42.07 -18.96
C ILE A 136 5.62 43.35 -19.82
N GLN A 137 5.19 43.27 -21.07
CA GLN A 137 4.95 44.46 -21.92
C GLN A 137 3.48 44.92 -21.81
N ASN A 138 3.20 46.20 -22.08
CA ASN A 138 1.88 46.83 -21.91
C ASN A 138 1.36 46.87 -20.46
N LYS A 139 2.25 47.18 -19.51
CA LYS A 139 1.83 47.43 -18.13
C LYS A 139 1.05 48.75 -18.03
N PRO A 140 -0.11 48.79 -17.36
CA PRO A 140 -0.73 50.05 -16.96
C PRO A 140 0.23 50.82 -16.03
N THR A 141 0.37 52.13 -16.23
CA THR A 141 1.20 53.00 -15.35
C THR A 141 0.60 53.20 -13.96
N GLU A 142 -0.69 52.91 -13.81
CA GLU A 142 -1.42 52.85 -12.55
C GLU A 142 -2.38 51.65 -12.57
N TYR A 143 -2.72 51.12 -11.40
CA TYR A 143 -3.83 50.19 -11.21
C TYR A 143 -5.00 50.98 -10.58
N PRO A 144 -5.88 51.63 -11.36
CA PRO A 144 -7.09 52.20 -10.80
C PRO A 144 -8.01 51.04 -10.42
N SER A 145 -8.50 51.03 -9.19
CA SER A 145 -9.67 50.22 -8.84
C SER A 145 -10.77 50.57 -9.84
N VAL A 146 -11.35 49.55 -10.50
CA VAL A 146 -12.55 49.75 -11.31
C VAL A 146 -13.57 50.47 -10.43
N ALA A 147 -14.11 51.59 -10.91
CA ALA A 147 -15.18 52.28 -10.23
C ALA A 147 -16.34 51.29 -10.06
N HIS A 148 -16.56 50.86 -8.82
CA HIS A 148 -17.81 50.26 -8.39
C HIS A 148 -18.67 51.39 -7.86
N ASP A 149 -19.96 51.37 -8.13
CA ASP A 149 -20.87 52.31 -7.52
C ASP A 149 -21.14 51.87 -6.07
N HIS A 150 -21.07 52.84 -5.16
CA HIS A 150 -21.83 52.74 -3.92
C HIS A 150 -23.23 53.20 -4.29
N ASP A 151 -24.01 52.30 -4.90
CA ASP A 151 -25.42 52.56 -5.12
C ASP A 151 -26.15 52.72 -3.77
N THR A 152 -27.45 53.03 -3.84
CA THR A 152 -28.33 53.35 -2.70
C THR A 152 -28.41 52.27 -1.59
N ARG A 153 -27.62 51.19 -1.68
CA ARG A 153 -27.52 50.11 -0.70
C ARG A 153 -26.41 50.31 0.34
N TYR A 154 -25.47 51.22 0.15
CA TYR A 154 -24.33 51.42 1.08
C TYR A 154 -24.08 52.88 1.41
N TYR A 155 -23.90 53.19 2.71
CA TYR A 155 -23.42 54.49 3.15
C TYR A 155 -21.90 54.57 3.00
N THR A 156 -21.38 55.68 2.46
CA THR A 156 -19.95 55.97 2.50
C THR A 156 -19.47 56.11 3.94
N LYS A 157 -18.16 55.95 4.17
CA LYS A 157 -17.57 56.14 5.50
C LYS A 157 -17.91 57.52 6.08
N SER A 158 -17.87 58.57 5.25
CA SER A 158 -18.27 59.93 5.63
C SER A 158 -19.74 60.02 6.05
N GLU A 159 -20.65 59.43 5.28
CA GLU A 159 -22.09 59.43 5.61
C GLU A 159 -22.40 58.63 6.86
N THR A 160 -21.68 57.51 7.08
CA THR A 160 -21.79 56.70 8.29
C THR A 160 -21.26 57.48 9.50
N ASP A 161 -20.08 58.10 9.38
CA ASP A 161 -19.48 58.91 10.43
C ASP A 161 -20.38 60.11 10.79
N LEU A 162 -20.96 60.79 9.79
CA LEU A 162 -21.93 61.87 9.98
C LEU A 162 -23.23 61.38 10.65
N SER A 163 -23.73 60.22 10.23
CA SER A 163 -24.95 59.62 10.80
C SER A 163 -24.75 59.15 12.25
N LEU A 164 -23.53 58.76 12.60
CA LEU A 164 -23.14 58.31 13.95
C LEU A 164 -22.67 59.46 14.86
N LEU A 165 -22.40 60.65 14.33
CA LEU A 165 -21.84 61.78 15.08
C LEU A 165 -22.70 62.19 16.29
N ASN A 166 -24.02 62.01 16.20
CA ASN A 166 -24.98 62.30 17.27
C ASN A 166 -25.53 61.02 17.94
N LYS A 167 -24.91 59.86 17.71
CA LYS A 167 -25.30 58.58 18.32
C LYS A 167 -24.36 58.26 19.47
N ARG A 168 -24.92 57.82 20.61
CA ARG A 168 -24.18 57.40 21.80
C ARG A 168 -23.83 55.91 21.73
N ASN A 169 -22.67 55.54 22.26
CA ASN A 169 -22.27 54.14 22.44
C ASN A 169 -23.09 53.45 23.55
N ILE A 170 -23.65 52.27 23.25
CA ILE A 170 -24.49 51.50 24.18
C ILE A 170 -23.76 50.91 25.40
N SER A 171 -22.42 50.94 25.39
CA SER A 171 -21.59 50.45 26.49
C SER A 171 -21.43 51.44 27.65
N THR A 172 -21.88 52.69 27.47
CA THR A 172 -21.85 53.72 28.51
C THR A 172 -23.28 54.07 28.92
N PRO A 173 -23.68 53.84 30.19
CA PRO A 173 -24.97 54.28 30.71
C PRO A 173 -25.21 55.78 30.47
N ILE A 174 -26.47 56.18 30.27
CA ILE A 174 -26.85 57.59 30.06
C ILE A 174 -26.74 58.33 31.41
N PRO A 175 -25.92 59.40 31.52
CA PRO A 175 -25.87 60.21 32.73
C PRO A 175 -27.20 60.94 32.96
N ALA A 176 -27.64 61.08 34.22
CA ALA A 176 -28.90 61.75 34.56
C ALA A 176 -29.00 63.21 34.03
N ALA A 177 -27.87 63.90 33.90
CA ALA A 177 -27.81 65.27 33.37
C ALA A 177 -28.21 65.39 31.88
N GLU A 178 -28.24 64.28 31.14
CA GLU A 178 -28.60 64.25 29.72
C GLU A 178 -30.05 63.81 29.47
N VAL A 179 -30.80 63.50 30.53
CA VAL A 179 -32.20 63.09 30.44
C VAL A 179 -33.08 64.29 30.76
N THR A 180 -33.89 64.72 29.79
CA THR A 180 -34.89 65.77 29.97
C THR A 180 -36.04 65.25 30.84
N GLU A 181 -36.30 65.92 31.96
CA GLU A 181 -37.41 65.59 32.85
C GLU A 181 -38.74 66.12 32.30
N ASP A 182 -39.85 65.46 32.66
CA ASP A 182 -41.20 65.92 32.36
C ASP A 182 -42.05 66.06 33.63
N ILE A 183 -43.29 66.55 33.46
CA ILE A 183 -44.21 66.84 34.57
C ILE A 183 -44.51 65.62 35.45
N ASN A 184 -44.36 64.40 34.93
CA ASN A 184 -44.63 63.13 35.60
C ASN A 184 -43.36 62.31 35.91
N HIS A 185 -42.19 62.69 35.38
CA HIS A 185 -40.93 61.96 35.56
C HIS A 185 -39.76 62.92 35.85
N ARG A 186 -39.32 62.98 37.11
CA ARG A 186 -38.18 63.78 37.56
C ARG A 186 -37.15 62.93 38.30
N PHE A 187 -35.87 63.28 38.19
CA PHE A 187 -34.84 62.71 39.08
C PHE A 187 -34.98 63.33 40.47
N VAL A 188 -34.65 62.53 41.47
CA VAL A 188 -34.70 62.93 42.87
C VAL A 188 -33.36 62.56 43.49
N SER A 189 -32.73 63.54 44.14
CA SER A 189 -31.48 63.34 44.88
C SER A 189 -31.71 62.59 46.19
N ASP A 190 -30.67 61.97 46.73
CA ASP A 190 -30.76 61.33 48.04
C ASP A 190 -31.08 62.33 49.16
N THR A 191 -30.70 63.61 49.01
CA THR A 191 -31.09 64.69 49.92
C THR A 191 -32.59 64.96 49.88
N GLU A 192 -33.18 65.04 48.69
CA GLU A 192 -34.63 65.23 48.52
C GLU A 192 -35.41 63.98 48.99
N LYS A 193 -34.93 62.76 48.69
CA LYS A 193 -35.51 61.52 49.24
C LYS A 193 -35.43 61.50 50.75
N ASN A 194 -34.32 61.96 51.33
CA ASN A 194 -34.17 62.04 52.77
C ASN A 194 -35.15 63.05 53.38
N GLN A 195 -35.44 64.16 52.69
CA GLN A 195 -36.50 65.10 53.08
C GLN A 195 -37.92 64.59 52.82
N TRP A 196 -38.16 63.61 51.96
CA TRP A 196 -39.49 63.00 51.79
C TRP A 196 -39.73 61.83 52.74
N ASN A 197 -38.69 61.05 53.02
CA ASN A 197 -38.72 59.91 53.93
C ASN A 197 -38.55 60.34 55.39
N ASN A 198 -37.82 61.43 55.62
CA ASN A 198 -37.72 62.15 56.89
C ASN A 198 -38.13 63.60 56.63
N PRO A 199 -39.40 63.85 56.24
CA PRO A 199 -39.89 65.20 56.14
C PRO A 199 -39.74 65.84 57.49
N ASP A 200 -39.24 67.09 57.49
CA ASP A 200 -39.33 67.94 58.67
C ASP A 200 -40.77 67.77 59.15
N PRO A 201 -40.98 67.14 60.33
CA PRO A 201 -42.32 66.73 60.70
C PRO A 201 -43.17 68.00 60.66
N PRO A 202 -44.40 67.97 60.09
CA PRO A 202 -45.37 68.93 60.57
C PRO A 202 -45.40 68.65 62.07
N LYS A 203 -44.85 69.60 62.86
CA LYS A 203 -44.69 69.44 64.31
C LYS A 203 -45.96 68.78 64.79
N TRP A 204 -45.88 67.59 65.39
CA TRP A 204 -47.05 66.80 65.83
C TRP A 204 -48.06 67.63 66.66
N ILE A 205 -47.59 68.76 67.18
CA ILE A 205 -48.29 69.85 67.88
C ILE A 205 -49.20 70.75 67.01
N ALA A 206 -49.04 70.79 65.68
CA ALA A 206 -49.76 71.69 64.77
C ALA A 206 -51.04 71.09 64.17
N ILE A 207 -51.35 69.82 64.47
CA ILE A 207 -52.55 69.13 63.95
C ILE A 207 -53.58 69.02 65.09
N GLN A 208 -54.71 69.73 64.96
CA GLN A 208 -55.86 69.61 65.86
C GLN A 208 -56.83 68.52 65.38
N ASN A 209 -57.54 67.87 66.33
CA ASN A 209 -58.59 66.85 66.12
C ASN A 209 -58.15 65.51 65.50
N LYS A 210 -57.07 64.88 66.00
CA LYS A 210 -56.63 63.55 65.54
C LYS A 210 -57.10 62.39 66.44
N PRO A 211 -57.46 61.22 65.87
CA PRO A 211 -57.80 60.01 66.63
C PRO A 211 -56.59 59.37 67.32
N LEU A 212 -56.81 58.69 68.46
CA LEU A 212 -55.74 58.11 69.28
C LEU A 212 -55.11 56.81 68.71
N THR A 213 -55.73 56.16 67.73
CA THR A 213 -55.21 54.93 67.07
C THR A 213 -55.69 54.84 65.62
N PHE A 214 -54.83 54.36 64.73
CA PHE A 214 -55.15 54.09 63.31
C PHE A 214 -54.67 52.68 62.94
N PRO A 215 -55.47 51.61 63.14
CA PRO A 215 -55.16 50.27 62.67
C PRO A 215 -55.44 50.16 61.16
N PRO A 216 -54.56 49.56 60.34
CA PRO A 216 -54.87 49.28 58.94
C PRO A 216 -55.90 48.15 58.82
N ASP A 217 -56.76 48.24 57.80
CA ASP A 217 -57.73 47.20 57.48
C ASP A 217 -57.04 45.88 57.08
N SER A 218 -57.66 44.77 57.48
CA SER A 218 -57.27 43.42 57.09
C SER A 218 -57.38 43.23 55.58
N HIS A 219 -56.29 42.85 54.93
CA HIS A 219 -56.30 42.30 53.57
C HIS A 219 -55.93 40.82 53.62
N ASP A 220 -56.47 40.03 52.70
CA ASP A 220 -56.11 38.62 52.55
C ASP A 220 -55.15 38.41 51.37
N HIS A 221 -54.36 37.35 51.46
CA HIS A 221 -53.59 36.81 50.36
C HIS A 221 -54.33 35.55 49.89
N ASP A 222 -55.38 35.71 49.07
CA ASP A 222 -56.19 34.57 48.63
C ASP A 222 -55.53 33.70 47.55
N THR A 223 -56.18 32.56 47.26
CA THR A 223 -55.79 31.49 46.33
C THR A 223 -55.58 31.89 44.85
N ARG A 224 -55.77 33.17 44.48
CA ARG A 224 -55.53 33.68 43.11
C ARG A 224 -54.06 33.98 42.83
N TYR A 225 -53.21 34.00 43.85
CA TYR A 225 -51.77 34.26 43.71
C TYR A 225 -50.97 33.13 44.35
N TYR A 226 -49.99 32.60 43.61
CA TYR A 226 -48.99 31.74 44.22
C TYR A 226 -48.16 32.57 45.20
N THR A 227 -47.99 32.07 46.42
CA THR A 227 -47.01 32.58 47.35
C THR A 227 -45.61 32.46 46.74
N LYS A 228 -44.67 33.27 47.22
CA LYS A 228 -43.26 33.16 46.82
C LYS A 228 -42.75 31.73 46.96
N SER A 229 -43.12 31.04 48.04
CA SER A 229 -42.72 29.65 48.30
C SER A 229 -43.27 28.67 47.26
N GLU A 230 -44.53 28.81 46.84
CA GLU A 230 -45.14 27.94 45.82
C GLU A 230 -44.53 28.17 44.44
N THR A 231 -44.18 29.43 44.13
CA THR A 231 -43.50 29.79 42.88
C THR A 231 -42.08 29.23 42.86
N ASP A 232 -41.31 29.42 43.95
CA ASP A 232 -39.96 28.89 44.09
C ASP A 232 -39.95 27.36 43.99
N THR A 233 -40.94 26.69 44.60
CA THR A 233 -41.12 25.23 44.51
C THR A 233 -41.41 24.79 43.08
N SER A 234 -42.30 25.48 42.38
CA SER A 234 -42.67 25.17 40.99
C SER A 234 -41.52 25.38 40.01
N LEU A 235 -40.65 26.36 40.28
CA LEU A 235 -39.47 26.67 39.47
C LEU A 235 -38.28 25.76 39.79
N SER A 236 -38.20 25.19 40.98
CA SER A 236 -37.09 24.30 41.38
C SER A 236 -36.92 23.06 40.49
N GLN A 237 -38.00 22.62 39.84
CA GLN A 237 -38.02 21.48 38.92
C GLN A 237 -37.87 21.89 37.44
N LYS A 238 -37.65 23.19 37.17
CA LYS A 238 -37.48 23.73 35.81
C LYS A 238 -36.00 24.00 35.56
N ARG A 239 -35.53 23.68 34.36
CA ARG A 239 -34.15 23.94 33.91
C ARG A 239 -34.09 25.29 33.17
N ASN A 240 -32.98 26.00 33.34
CA ASN A 240 -32.70 27.22 32.58
C ASN A 240 -32.39 26.90 31.11
N ILE A 241 -32.94 27.68 30.17
CA ILE A 241 -32.70 27.51 28.72
C ILE A 241 -31.23 27.67 28.32
N SER A 242 -30.40 28.30 29.15
CA SER A 242 -28.98 28.49 28.92
C SER A 242 -28.12 27.28 29.32
N THR A 243 -28.71 26.26 29.95
CA THR A 243 -27.98 25.05 30.39
C THR A 243 -28.36 23.87 29.50
N PRO A 244 -27.44 23.36 28.65
CA PRO A 244 -27.71 22.17 27.84
C PRO A 244 -28.13 20.96 28.69
N ILE A 245 -28.91 20.04 28.09
CA ILE A 245 -29.34 18.81 28.75
C ILE A 245 -28.21 17.77 28.64
N PRO A 246 -27.66 17.25 29.76
CA PRO A 246 -26.66 16.19 29.73
C PRO A 246 -27.23 14.90 29.14
N ALA A 247 -26.41 14.13 28.42
CA ALA A 247 -26.83 12.85 27.82
C ALA A 247 -27.38 11.85 28.87
N ALA A 248 -26.87 11.89 30.11
CA ALA A 248 -27.31 11.03 31.21
C ALA A 248 -28.76 11.26 31.66
N GLU A 249 -29.37 12.40 31.30
CA GLU A 249 -30.76 12.73 31.63
C GLU A 249 -31.74 12.38 30.49
N ILE A 250 -31.22 11.92 29.35
CA ILE A 250 -32.03 11.54 28.20
C ILE A 250 -32.28 10.03 28.24
N ILE A 251 -33.56 9.64 28.21
CA ILE A 251 -33.96 8.24 28.13
C ILE A 251 -33.87 7.79 26.68
N GLU A 252 -33.07 6.76 26.41
CA GLU A 252 -32.91 6.15 25.08
C GLU A 252 -34.09 5.22 24.74
N ASP A 253 -34.42 5.12 23.46
CA ASP A 253 -35.44 4.20 22.95
C ASP A 253 -34.84 3.22 21.91
N VAL A 254 -35.69 2.35 21.35
CA VAL A 254 -35.25 1.31 20.40
C VAL A 254 -34.66 1.88 19.09
N ASN A 255 -35.02 3.12 18.73
CA ASN A 255 -34.60 3.80 17.51
C ASN A 255 -33.62 4.96 17.76
N HIS A 256 -33.46 5.42 19.00
CA HIS A 256 -32.59 6.54 19.36
C HIS A 256 -31.71 6.20 20.55
N ARG A 257 -30.43 5.96 20.28
CA ARG A 257 -29.41 5.60 21.27
C ARG A 257 -28.18 6.48 21.15
N PHE A 258 -27.51 6.74 22.27
CA PHE A 258 -26.20 7.38 22.25
C PHE A 258 -25.13 6.34 21.91
N VAL A 259 -24.09 6.77 21.19
CA VAL A 259 -22.97 5.91 20.78
C VAL A 259 -21.66 6.51 21.24
N SER A 260 -20.81 5.69 21.86
CA SER A 260 -19.49 6.10 22.31
C SER A 260 -18.48 6.12 21.16
N ASP A 261 -17.37 6.83 21.34
CA ASP A 261 -16.26 6.81 20.38
C ASP A 261 -15.60 5.41 20.28
N ALA A 262 -15.64 4.61 21.35
CA ALA A 262 -15.14 3.23 21.35
C ALA A 262 -16.03 2.30 20.50
N GLU A 263 -17.35 2.43 20.60
CA GLU A 263 -18.30 1.69 19.75
C GLU A 263 -18.15 2.10 18.29
N LYS A 264 -18.07 3.42 18.02
CA LYS A 264 -17.79 3.95 16.68
C LYS A 264 -16.46 3.43 16.12
N ALA A 265 -15.40 3.37 16.93
CA ALA A 265 -14.11 2.81 16.51
C ALA A 265 -14.21 1.31 16.17
N THR A 266 -15.01 0.55 16.91
CA THR A 266 -15.24 -0.88 16.64
C THR A 266 -16.00 -1.10 15.34
N TRP A 267 -17.00 -0.28 15.04
CA TRP A 267 -17.72 -0.33 13.76
C TRP A 267 -16.85 0.12 12.59
N ASN A 268 -16.12 1.22 12.76
CA ASN A 268 -15.20 1.75 11.76
C ASN A 268 -14.00 0.80 11.51
N GLY A 269 -13.66 -0.04 12.49
CA GLY A 269 -12.68 -1.12 12.36
C GLY A 269 -13.18 -2.34 11.57
N GLY A 270 -14.30 -2.23 10.85
CA GLY A 270 -14.79 -3.28 9.95
C GLY A 270 -15.85 -4.20 10.52
N GLY A 271 -16.50 -3.84 11.63
CA GLY A 271 -17.77 -4.42 12.08
C GLY A 271 -17.78 -5.93 12.32
N GLY A 272 -17.72 -6.36 13.59
CA GLY A 272 -18.34 -7.62 14.03
C GLY A 272 -17.69 -8.95 13.62
N PHE A 273 -16.58 -8.97 12.88
CA PHE A 273 -15.89 -10.23 12.59
C PHE A 273 -15.01 -10.66 13.78
N SER A 274 -15.42 -11.73 14.48
CA SER A 274 -14.63 -12.39 15.55
C SER A 274 -13.40 -13.16 15.03
N ILE A 275 -13.01 -12.96 13.77
CA ILE A 275 -11.87 -13.62 13.13
C ILE A 275 -10.66 -12.71 13.27
N PRO A 276 -9.53 -13.08 13.87
CA PRO A 276 -8.38 -12.19 14.00
C PRO A 276 -7.76 -11.82 12.63
N LEU A 277 -7.02 -10.70 12.57
CA LEU A 277 -6.24 -10.33 11.37
C LEU A 277 -5.29 -11.45 10.98
N GLY A 278 -5.20 -11.72 9.68
CA GLY A 278 -4.44 -12.85 9.13
C GLY A 278 -5.15 -14.21 9.26
N GLY A 279 -6.31 -14.27 9.92
CA GLY A 279 -7.17 -15.46 9.95
C GLY A 279 -7.69 -15.79 8.56
N ILE A 280 -7.63 -17.07 8.18
CA ILE A 280 -8.07 -17.57 6.88
C ILE A 280 -9.29 -18.45 7.09
N LEU A 281 -10.32 -18.24 6.29
CA LEU A 281 -11.55 -19.01 6.35
C LEU A 281 -12.07 -19.38 4.97
N GLU A 282 -12.85 -20.46 4.94
CA GLU A 282 -13.56 -20.92 3.75
C GLU A 282 -14.75 -20.01 3.45
N ASP A 283 -14.87 -19.57 2.20
CA ASP A 283 -15.96 -18.71 1.71
C ASP A 283 -16.55 -19.27 0.42
N SER A 284 -17.14 -20.46 0.52
CA SER A 284 -17.69 -21.20 -0.63
C SER A 284 -18.77 -20.43 -1.40
N LEU A 285 -19.45 -19.47 -0.76
CA LEU A 285 -20.50 -18.64 -1.37
C LEU A 285 -20.03 -17.22 -1.74
N ASP A 286 -18.75 -16.90 -1.55
CA ASP A 286 -18.16 -15.59 -1.88
C ASP A 286 -18.89 -14.42 -1.20
N GLN A 287 -19.24 -14.57 0.07
CA GLN A 287 -20.02 -13.60 0.84
C GLN A 287 -19.15 -12.68 1.70
N LEU A 288 -17.89 -13.02 1.96
CA LEU A 288 -17.02 -12.15 2.74
C LEU A 288 -16.68 -10.88 1.96
N PRO A 289 -16.82 -9.70 2.59
CA PRO A 289 -16.60 -8.43 1.92
C PRO A 289 -15.12 -8.25 1.57
N SER A 290 -14.86 -7.90 0.31
CA SER A 290 -13.50 -7.73 -0.22
C SER A 290 -12.72 -6.56 0.39
N SER A 291 -13.39 -5.68 1.14
CA SER A 291 -12.77 -4.63 1.95
C SER A 291 -11.99 -5.23 3.13
N ASN A 292 -12.56 -6.23 3.80
CA ASN A 292 -12.01 -6.83 5.01
C ASN A 292 -11.29 -8.15 4.75
N PHE A 293 -11.58 -8.77 3.62
CA PHE A 293 -11.05 -10.08 3.25
C PHE A 293 -10.46 -10.06 1.84
N LYS A 294 -9.39 -10.84 1.63
CA LYS A 294 -8.77 -11.02 0.31
C LYS A 294 -8.61 -12.50 0.00
N GLU A 295 -8.79 -12.87 -1.26
CA GLU A 295 -8.51 -14.23 -1.74
C GLU A 295 -7.07 -14.61 -1.44
N THR A 296 -6.85 -15.83 -0.92
CA THR A 296 -5.51 -16.37 -0.71
C THR A 296 -4.99 -16.99 -2.00
N ASN A 297 -4.67 -16.14 -2.97
CA ASN A 297 -4.22 -16.51 -4.31
C ASN A 297 -2.84 -15.94 -4.66
N GLY A 298 -2.05 -15.53 -3.66
CA GLY A 298 -0.74 -14.92 -3.86
C GLY A 298 -0.79 -13.47 -4.35
N GLN A 299 -1.95 -12.82 -4.42
CA GLN A 299 -2.06 -11.43 -4.89
C GLN A 299 -1.27 -10.44 -4.02
N ALA A 300 -0.72 -9.41 -4.65
CA ALA A 300 -0.11 -8.28 -3.96
C ALA A 300 -1.18 -7.30 -3.47
N ILE A 301 -1.11 -6.90 -2.20
CA ILE A 301 -2.01 -5.93 -1.57
C ILE A 301 -1.21 -4.77 -0.97
N SER A 302 -1.87 -3.62 -0.81
CA SER A 302 -1.23 -2.37 -0.37
C SER A 302 -0.76 -2.43 1.09
N ARG A 303 0.53 -2.10 1.34
CA ARG A 303 1.08 -1.97 2.70
C ARG A 303 0.48 -0.80 3.47
N SER A 304 0.14 0.29 2.78
CA SER A 304 -0.43 1.48 3.45
C SER A 304 -1.89 1.24 3.85
N THR A 305 -2.68 0.62 2.97
CA THR A 305 -4.09 0.30 3.23
C THR A 305 -4.22 -0.78 4.30
N PHE A 306 -3.38 -1.81 4.26
CA PHE A 306 -3.43 -2.96 5.18
C PHE A 306 -2.25 -2.95 6.16
N SER A 307 -1.92 -1.76 6.68
CA SER A 307 -0.72 -1.52 7.50
C SER A 307 -0.71 -2.28 8.82
N THR A 308 -1.87 -2.51 9.43
CA THR A 308 -2.02 -3.30 10.66
C THR A 308 -1.64 -4.76 10.44
N LEU A 309 -2.15 -5.40 9.39
CA LEU A 309 -1.76 -6.75 9.00
C LEU A 309 -0.29 -6.82 8.59
N TRP A 310 0.19 -5.85 7.79
CA TRP A 310 1.60 -5.80 7.40
C TRP A 310 2.51 -5.75 8.64
N ASN A 311 2.22 -4.86 9.59
CA ASN A 311 2.95 -4.76 10.86
C ASN A 311 2.83 -6.02 11.74
N LEU A 312 1.76 -6.80 11.61
CA LEU A 312 1.64 -8.07 12.31
C LEU A 312 2.64 -9.11 11.77
N VAL A 313 2.76 -9.21 10.44
CA VAL A 313 3.59 -10.24 9.78
C VAL A 313 5.06 -9.84 9.61
N ARG A 314 5.40 -8.55 9.55
CA ARG A 314 6.76 -8.05 9.29
C ARG A 314 7.51 -7.63 10.56
N ARG A 315 8.83 -7.80 10.57
CA ARG A 315 9.75 -7.23 11.55
C ARG A 315 10.94 -6.59 10.85
N THR A 316 11.64 -5.69 11.54
CA THR A 316 12.80 -5.00 10.99
C THR A 316 14.07 -5.47 11.68
N VAL A 317 15.00 -6.00 10.88
CA VAL A 317 16.38 -6.30 11.25
C VAL A 317 17.15 -5.01 11.38
N THR A 318 17.62 -4.75 12.60
CA THR A 318 18.41 -3.55 12.91
C THR A 318 19.88 -3.73 12.56
N SER A 319 20.43 -4.92 12.80
CA SER A 319 21.81 -5.28 12.50
C SER A 319 22.01 -6.79 12.57
N ILE A 320 23.11 -7.25 11.99
CA ILE A 320 23.63 -8.61 12.22
C ILE A 320 24.98 -8.47 12.94
N VAL A 321 25.26 -9.40 13.86
CA VAL A 321 26.52 -9.51 14.59
C VAL A 321 27.24 -10.78 14.12
N PRO A 322 28.13 -10.67 13.10
CA PRO A 322 28.83 -11.82 12.50
C PRO A 322 29.60 -12.67 13.51
N SER A 323 30.23 -12.05 14.50
CA SER A 323 31.06 -12.76 15.49
C SER A 323 30.27 -13.74 16.37
N THR A 324 28.94 -13.64 16.39
CA THR A 324 28.05 -14.48 17.19
C THR A 324 26.90 -15.06 16.38
N ASP A 325 26.90 -14.86 15.05
CA ASP A 325 25.81 -15.24 14.14
C ASP A 325 24.42 -14.76 14.55
N ARG A 326 24.34 -13.61 15.26
CA ARG A 326 23.07 -13.11 15.82
C ARG A 326 22.47 -12.01 14.97
N ILE A 327 21.16 -12.07 14.80
CA ILE A 327 20.36 -11.11 14.05
C ILE A 327 19.53 -10.32 15.05
N ASN A 328 19.74 -9.01 15.13
CA ASN A 328 19.10 -8.13 16.10
C ASN A 328 17.74 -7.63 15.58
N VAL A 329 16.68 -8.05 16.25
CA VAL A 329 15.28 -7.69 15.97
C VAL A 329 14.56 -7.50 17.31
N SER A 330 14.39 -6.25 17.75
CA SER A 330 13.77 -5.96 19.04
C SER A 330 12.35 -6.50 19.14
N ALA A 331 12.03 -7.14 20.27
CA ALA A 331 10.71 -7.69 20.58
C ALA A 331 10.08 -8.51 19.43
N HIS A 332 10.87 -9.39 18.81
CA HIS A 332 10.44 -10.09 17.59
C HIS A 332 9.28 -11.07 17.79
N GLY A 333 9.16 -11.68 18.97
CA GLY A 333 8.12 -12.67 19.29
C GLY A 333 8.30 -14.05 18.65
N LEU A 334 9.33 -14.24 17.82
CA LEU A 334 9.72 -15.52 17.20
C LEU A 334 10.09 -16.61 18.21
N THR A 335 9.83 -17.87 17.84
CA THR A 335 10.11 -19.07 18.63
C THR A 335 11.08 -20.03 17.93
N GLU A 336 11.69 -20.94 18.69
CA GLU A 336 12.65 -21.93 18.17
C GLU A 336 12.01 -22.78 17.06
N GLY A 337 12.70 -22.91 15.92
CA GLY A 337 12.24 -23.69 14.77
C GLY A 337 11.16 -23.01 13.93
N GLN A 338 10.74 -21.78 14.25
CA GLN A 338 9.80 -21.02 13.42
C GLN A 338 10.42 -20.68 12.05
N LEU A 339 9.61 -20.74 10.99
CA LEU A 339 10.01 -20.31 9.65
C LEU A 339 9.94 -18.80 9.51
N ILE A 340 10.98 -18.22 8.92
CA ILE A 340 11.08 -16.81 8.56
C ILE A 340 11.68 -16.65 7.16
N LYS A 341 11.51 -15.48 6.55
CA LYS A 341 12.05 -15.13 5.24
C LYS A 341 12.53 -13.67 5.27
N PHE A 342 13.67 -13.38 4.65
CA PHE A 342 14.26 -12.04 4.60
C PHE A 342 14.01 -11.37 3.25
N ALA A 343 13.90 -10.03 3.26
CA ALA A 343 13.76 -9.22 2.05
C ALA A 343 15.09 -8.94 1.33
N PHE A 344 16.22 -9.26 1.96
CA PHE A 344 17.55 -8.84 1.51
C PHE A 344 18.52 -10.01 1.41
N THR A 345 19.55 -9.83 0.58
CA THR A 345 20.67 -10.74 0.41
C THR A 345 21.94 -10.07 0.91
N GLY A 346 22.76 -10.78 1.69
CA GLY A 346 24.01 -10.26 2.24
C GLY A 346 24.34 -10.91 3.58
N GLY A 347 25.61 -10.87 3.98
CA GLY A 347 26.05 -11.38 5.28
C GLY A 347 25.78 -12.87 5.52
N GLY A 348 25.69 -13.69 4.46
CA GLY A 348 25.33 -15.11 4.56
C GLY A 348 23.83 -15.42 4.44
N ILE A 349 23.00 -14.39 4.24
CA ILE A 349 21.55 -14.51 4.01
C ILE A 349 21.25 -14.34 2.52
N THR A 350 20.32 -15.14 2.01
CA THR A 350 19.74 -15.03 0.66
C THR A 350 18.29 -14.58 0.79
N ALA A 351 17.92 -13.51 0.09
CA ALA A 351 16.54 -13.01 0.06
C ALA A 351 15.57 -14.11 -0.40
N LEU A 352 14.34 -14.02 0.07
CA LEU A 352 13.23 -14.91 -0.28
C LEU A 352 13.43 -16.40 0.06
N THR A 353 14.55 -16.74 0.71
CA THR A 353 14.83 -18.08 1.20
C THR A 353 14.22 -18.27 2.58
N ASN A 354 13.62 -19.44 2.80
CA ASN A 354 13.05 -19.81 4.10
C ASN A 354 14.17 -20.27 5.04
N TYR A 355 14.18 -19.70 6.24
CA TYR A 355 15.13 -20.05 7.31
C TYR A 355 14.37 -20.45 8.57
N TYR A 356 15.02 -21.28 9.40
CA TYR A 356 14.51 -21.68 10.71
C TYR A 356 15.20 -20.87 11.80
N VAL A 357 14.40 -20.25 12.67
CA VAL A 357 14.86 -19.51 13.85
C VAL A 357 15.54 -20.44 14.83
N ARG A 358 16.68 -20.00 15.39
CA ARG A 358 17.52 -20.71 16.35
C ARG A 358 17.88 -19.84 17.54
N ASN A 359 17.90 -20.47 18.71
CA ASN A 359 18.33 -19.90 19.97
C ASN A 359 17.72 -18.52 20.27
N PRO A 360 16.42 -18.27 20.00
CA PRO A 360 15.85 -16.93 20.11
C PRO A 360 15.90 -16.40 21.54
N THR A 361 16.18 -15.10 21.66
CA THR A 361 15.96 -14.33 22.88
C THR A 361 14.75 -13.42 22.70
N ALA A 362 14.61 -12.35 23.49
CA ALA A 362 13.56 -11.36 23.25
C ALA A 362 13.88 -10.44 22.06
N ASN A 363 15.17 -10.23 21.75
CA ASN A 363 15.64 -9.17 20.86
C ASN A 363 16.61 -9.64 19.77
N ASP A 364 16.99 -10.91 19.78
CA ASP A 364 17.87 -11.47 18.77
C ASP A 364 17.65 -12.97 18.60
N PHE A 365 18.13 -13.50 17.48
CA PHE A 365 18.12 -14.93 17.20
C PHE A 365 19.25 -15.28 16.23
N GLN A 366 19.49 -16.57 16.07
CA GLN A 366 20.35 -17.15 15.04
C GLN A 366 19.46 -17.87 14.02
N ILE A 367 20.00 -18.29 12.88
CA ILE A 367 19.22 -18.98 11.83
C ILE A 367 19.88 -20.27 11.37
N SER A 368 19.08 -21.18 10.81
CA SER A 368 19.55 -22.41 10.16
C SER A 368 18.79 -22.67 8.86
N ALA A 369 19.40 -23.42 7.93
CA ALA A 369 18.76 -23.79 6.66
C ALA A 369 17.77 -24.96 6.81
N ASN A 370 17.86 -25.73 7.90
CA ASN A 370 17.06 -26.94 8.12
C ASN A 370 16.40 -26.93 9.50
N SER A 371 15.28 -27.63 9.63
CA SER A 371 14.48 -27.71 10.86
C SER A 371 15.21 -28.30 12.07
N THR A 372 16.35 -28.97 11.87
CA THR A 372 17.30 -29.42 12.92
C THR A 372 18.77 -29.14 12.58
N GLY A 373 19.04 -28.28 11.58
CA GLY A 373 20.39 -28.00 11.10
C GLY A 373 21.18 -27.06 12.01
N GLY A 374 22.51 -27.04 11.82
CA GLY A 374 23.40 -26.12 12.51
C GLY A 374 23.12 -24.65 12.16
N VAL A 375 23.59 -23.75 13.03
CA VAL A 375 23.53 -22.30 12.83
C VAL A 375 24.33 -21.92 11.57
N ILE A 376 23.76 -21.02 10.77
CA ILE A 376 24.43 -20.44 9.60
C ILE A 376 25.45 -19.42 10.08
N ASN A 377 26.68 -19.53 9.56
CA ASN A 377 27.74 -18.54 9.74
C ASN A 377 27.39 -17.24 8.99
N LEU A 378 27.18 -16.16 9.73
CA LEU A 378 26.87 -14.84 9.19
C LEU A 378 28.16 -14.04 9.01
N THR A 379 28.34 -13.42 7.84
CA THR A 379 29.66 -12.89 7.43
C THR A 379 29.77 -11.37 7.46
N ALA A 380 28.65 -10.65 7.53
CA ALA A 380 28.63 -9.19 7.56
C ALA A 380 27.35 -8.67 8.23
N SER A 381 27.40 -7.47 8.79
CA SER A 381 26.19 -6.80 9.29
C SER A 381 25.24 -6.49 8.13
N GLN A 382 23.93 -6.63 8.36
CA GLN A 382 22.87 -6.25 7.41
C GLN A 382 21.71 -5.62 8.18
N SER A 383 20.90 -4.84 7.47
CA SER A 383 19.63 -4.29 7.96
C SER A 383 18.57 -4.45 6.88
N GLY A 384 17.30 -4.57 7.29
CA GLY A 384 16.19 -4.69 6.35
C GLY A 384 14.98 -5.35 7.00
N ASP A 385 14.02 -5.79 6.19
CA ASP A 385 12.81 -6.42 6.70
C ASP A 385 12.87 -7.95 6.64
N LEU A 386 12.15 -8.57 7.57
CA LEU A 386 11.83 -10.00 7.55
C LEU A 386 10.32 -10.18 7.72
N ILE A 387 9.80 -11.30 7.25
CA ILE A 387 8.45 -11.77 7.55
C ILE A 387 8.50 -12.99 8.47
N THR A 388 7.55 -13.03 9.39
CA THR A 388 7.43 -14.03 10.46
C THR A 388 6.51 -15.20 10.11
N ASN A 389 5.75 -15.07 9.02
CA ASN A 389 4.99 -16.13 8.38
C ASN A 389 5.37 -16.17 6.90
N VAL A 390 6.02 -17.25 6.49
CA VAL A 390 6.58 -17.42 5.14
C VAL A 390 5.54 -17.69 4.04
N GLU A 391 4.26 -17.88 4.41
CA GLU A 391 3.16 -17.91 3.43
C GLU A 391 2.95 -16.53 2.79
N TYR A 392 3.32 -15.44 3.46
CA TYR A 392 3.31 -14.10 2.88
C TYR A 392 4.59 -13.85 2.05
N ASP A 393 4.57 -12.80 1.25
CA ASP A 393 5.76 -12.33 0.53
C ASP A 393 5.87 -10.80 0.49
N PHE A 394 7.03 -10.29 0.08
CA PHE A 394 7.37 -8.88 0.14
C PHE A 394 6.75 -8.01 -0.97
N GLY A 395 5.92 -8.57 -1.85
CA GLY A 395 5.29 -7.81 -2.93
C GLY A 395 6.31 -7.29 -3.92
N ASN A 396 6.15 -6.03 -4.30
CA ASN A 396 7.13 -5.30 -5.11
C ASN A 396 8.35 -4.80 -4.29
N GLY A 397 8.52 -5.26 -3.04
CA GLY A 397 9.60 -4.86 -2.16
C GLY A 397 9.39 -3.52 -1.44
N SER A 398 8.42 -2.69 -1.85
CA SER A 398 8.28 -1.32 -1.35
C SER A 398 6.86 -0.99 -0.86
N THR A 399 5.86 -1.01 -1.74
CA THR A 399 4.50 -0.50 -1.47
C THR A 399 3.46 -1.60 -1.29
N THR A 400 3.78 -2.85 -1.66
CA THR A 400 2.86 -3.99 -1.55
C THR A 400 3.47 -5.16 -0.79
N PHE A 401 2.62 -6.10 -0.38
CA PHE A 401 3.02 -7.42 0.13
C PHE A 401 2.04 -8.47 -0.39
N ASN A 402 2.48 -9.72 -0.56
CA ASN A 402 1.61 -10.78 -1.05
C ASN A 402 0.90 -11.47 0.10
N VAL A 403 -0.39 -11.72 -0.06
CA VAL A 403 -1.14 -12.64 0.81
C VAL A 403 -0.78 -14.10 0.46
N PRO A 404 -1.07 -15.08 1.33
CA PRO A 404 -0.85 -16.50 1.04
C PRO A 404 -1.47 -16.95 -0.28
N ASP A 405 -0.86 -17.94 -0.93
CA ASP A 405 -1.50 -18.71 -2.00
C ASP A 405 -1.86 -20.10 -1.49
N ARG A 406 -3.16 -20.39 -1.39
CA ARG A 406 -3.68 -21.68 -0.91
C ARG A 406 -4.50 -22.42 -1.96
N ARG A 407 -4.39 -22.02 -3.23
CA ARG A 407 -5.09 -22.70 -4.32
C ARG A 407 -4.48 -24.09 -4.53
N GLY A 408 -5.33 -25.10 -4.60
CA GLY A 408 -4.94 -26.48 -4.95
C GLY A 408 -4.16 -27.24 -3.87
N ILE A 409 -3.96 -26.68 -2.68
CA ILE A 409 -3.21 -27.33 -1.60
C ILE A 409 -4.09 -27.64 -0.39
N PHE A 410 -3.76 -28.72 0.32
CA PHE A 410 -4.46 -29.11 1.55
C PHE A 410 -3.81 -28.46 2.79
N PRO A 411 -4.60 -27.88 3.71
CA PRO A 411 -4.08 -27.45 4.99
C PRO A 411 -3.73 -28.66 5.86
N ARG A 412 -2.64 -28.54 6.61
CA ARG A 412 -2.24 -29.47 7.67
C ARG A 412 -1.97 -28.69 8.94
N GLY A 413 -2.37 -29.22 10.10
CA GLY A 413 -2.01 -28.64 11.38
C GLY A 413 -0.50 -28.64 11.57
N ALA A 414 0.07 -27.49 11.96
CA ALA A 414 1.48 -27.36 12.25
C ALA A 414 1.87 -28.13 13.53
N GLY A 415 3.13 -28.58 13.58
CA GLY A 415 3.73 -29.29 14.70
C GLY A 415 3.63 -30.82 14.61
N VAL A 416 4.30 -31.47 15.56
CA VAL A 416 4.25 -32.92 15.74
C VAL A 416 3.08 -33.26 16.68
N HIS A 417 2.20 -34.15 16.26
CA HIS A 417 1.12 -34.64 17.10
C HIS A 417 1.67 -35.38 18.32
N GLY A 418 1.09 -35.16 19.50
CA GLY A 418 1.62 -35.72 20.76
C GLY A 418 1.68 -37.26 20.84
N SER A 419 0.66 -37.96 20.33
CA SER A 419 0.56 -39.42 20.48
C SER A 419 0.06 -40.20 19.26
N ARG A 420 -0.44 -39.54 18.21
CA ARG A 420 -1.09 -40.22 17.10
C ARG A 420 -0.05 -40.67 16.08
N ALA A 421 0.19 -41.98 16.06
CA ALA A 421 1.10 -42.60 15.11
C ALA A 421 0.53 -42.61 13.69
N LYS A 422 1.41 -42.44 12.70
CA LYS A 422 1.10 -42.64 11.27
C LYS A 422 1.42 -44.07 10.86
N THR A 423 0.90 -44.49 9.69
CA THR A 423 1.03 -45.86 9.17
C THR A 423 2.46 -46.40 9.16
N SER A 424 3.44 -45.57 8.82
CA SER A 424 4.86 -45.96 8.75
C SER A 424 5.62 -45.86 10.08
N GLY A 425 4.93 -45.63 11.20
CA GLY A 425 5.54 -45.39 12.51
C GLY A 425 5.94 -43.92 12.74
N GLY A 426 6.15 -43.57 14.02
CA GLY A 426 6.28 -42.17 14.46
C GLY A 426 4.96 -41.41 14.40
N ASN A 427 4.93 -40.18 14.94
CA ASN A 427 3.71 -39.38 14.97
C ASN A 427 3.51 -38.58 13.68
N TYR A 428 2.27 -38.12 13.45
CA TYR A 428 1.97 -37.12 12.43
C TYR A 428 2.75 -35.84 12.70
N ASP A 429 3.34 -35.27 11.65
CA ASP A 429 4.14 -34.05 11.72
C ASP A 429 3.76 -33.14 10.55
N GLY A 430 3.34 -31.91 10.88
CA GLY A 430 3.06 -30.86 9.91
C GLY A 430 4.21 -29.88 9.69
N GLY A 431 5.30 -29.98 10.46
CA GLY A 431 6.35 -28.97 10.48
C GLY A 431 5.87 -27.65 11.11
N PRO A 432 6.72 -26.61 11.13
CA PRO A 432 6.32 -25.28 11.61
C PRO A 432 5.24 -24.63 10.72
N VAL A 433 4.61 -23.57 11.23
CA VAL A 433 3.67 -22.76 10.45
C VAL A 433 4.34 -22.26 9.16
N GLY A 434 3.65 -22.41 8.03
CA GLY A 434 4.17 -22.07 6.69
C GLY A 434 5.04 -23.14 6.04
N ALA A 435 5.23 -24.31 6.67
CA ALA A 435 5.93 -25.43 6.03
C ALA A 435 5.13 -25.98 4.83
N ALA A 436 5.77 -26.04 3.66
CA ALA A 436 5.20 -26.57 2.44
C ALA A 436 5.60 -28.03 2.24
N GLY A 437 4.61 -28.93 2.21
CA GLY A 437 4.80 -30.35 1.89
C GLY A 437 4.48 -30.65 0.42
N GLN A 438 5.03 -31.74 -0.10
CA GLN A 438 4.62 -32.33 -1.37
C GLN A 438 3.68 -33.52 -1.12
N ASP A 439 2.90 -33.90 -2.13
CA ASP A 439 2.16 -35.16 -2.12
C ASP A 439 3.13 -36.34 -2.04
N ARG A 440 2.73 -37.39 -1.31
CA ARG A 440 3.57 -38.55 -1.02
C ARG A 440 2.73 -39.80 -0.93
N GLN A 441 3.18 -40.86 -1.59
CA GLN A 441 2.62 -42.19 -1.41
C GLN A 441 3.33 -42.91 -0.26
N ILE A 442 2.58 -43.68 0.52
CA ILE A 442 3.16 -44.54 1.55
C ILE A 442 4.02 -45.61 0.86
N PRO A 443 5.28 -45.82 1.29
CA PRO A 443 6.08 -46.93 0.81
C PRO A 443 5.32 -48.24 0.99
N HIS A 444 5.17 -49.00 -0.09
CA HIS A 444 4.48 -50.29 -0.09
C HIS A 444 5.29 -51.29 -0.92
N ARG A 445 4.96 -52.56 -0.76
CA ARG A 445 5.57 -53.66 -1.50
C ARG A 445 4.47 -54.47 -2.17
N HIS A 446 4.74 -54.94 -3.38
CA HIS A 446 3.91 -55.92 -4.06
C HIS A 446 4.53 -57.30 -3.86
N GLN A 447 3.72 -58.26 -3.41
CA GLN A 447 4.14 -59.66 -3.30
C GLN A 447 3.55 -60.41 -4.50
N GLN A 448 4.40 -61.15 -5.21
CA GLN A 448 3.99 -62.06 -6.28
C GLN A 448 4.00 -63.50 -5.76
N TYR A 449 3.06 -64.32 -6.20
CA TYR A 449 2.97 -65.73 -5.83
C TYR A 449 3.54 -66.63 -6.94
N ALA A 450 4.06 -67.80 -6.55
CA ALA A 450 4.52 -68.82 -7.49
C ALA A 450 3.35 -69.33 -8.33
N GLY A 451 3.38 -69.08 -9.65
CA GLY A 451 2.31 -69.39 -10.59
C GLY A 451 1.73 -68.18 -11.33
N ASP A 452 2.03 -66.96 -10.87
CA ASP A 452 1.65 -65.74 -11.58
C ASP A 452 2.45 -65.62 -12.89
N ILE A 453 1.79 -65.80 -14.05
CA ILE A 453 2.45 -65.63 -15.36
C ILE A 453 2.75 -64.14 -15.54
N ALA A 454 4.03 -63.78 -15.47
CA ALA A 454 4.49 -62.45 -15.85
C ALA A 454 4.24 -62.24 -17.34
N GLY A 455 3.12 -61.59 -17.68
CA GLY A 455 2.82 -61.08 -19.01
C GLY A 455 3.68 -59.85 -19.32
N GLY A 456 5.00 -60.06 -19.45
CA GLY A 456 5.88 -59.06 -20.03
C GLY A 456 5.52 -58.90 -21.50
N SER A 457 5.12 -57.69 -21.91
CA SER A 457 5.09 -57.33 -23.33
C SER A 457 6.53 -57.53 -23.84
N TYR A 458 6.68 -58.39 -24.84
CA TYR A 458 7.92 -59.08 -25.28
C TYR A 458 8.24 -60.42 -24.59
N GLY A 459 7.36 -61.41 -24.79
CA GLY A 459 7.80 -62.74 -25.26
C GLY A 459 8.68 -63.61 -24.35
N SER A 460 8.75 -63.37 -23.04
CA SER A 460 9.37 -64.32 -22.11
C SER A 460 8.65 -64.32 -20.76
N GLY A 461 7.80 -65.32 -20.58
CA GLY A 461 7.08 -65.56 -19.33
C GLY A 461 8.06 -65.89 -18.20
N GLY A 462 8.11 -65.02 -17.19
CA GLY A 462 8.76 -65.33 -15.93
C GLY A 462 7.96 -66.41 -15.19
N ARG A 463 8.46 -67.65 -15.20
CA ARG A 463 7.99 -68.73 -14.31
C ARG A 463 8.75 -68.62 -12.99
N TYR A 464 8.09 -68.24 -11.90
CA TYR A 464 8.58 -68.57 -10.55
C TYR A 464 8.19 -70.00 -10.19
N ALA A 465 8.79 -70.94 -10.91
CA ALA A 465 8.95 -72.35 -10.58
C ALA A 465 9.86 -72.98 -11.64
N ASP A 466 11.15 -72.62 -11.62
CA ASP A 466 12.17 -73.55 -12.10
C ASP A 466 12.44 -74.53 -10.96
N SER A 467 12.09 -75.81 -11.17
CA SER A 467 12.45 -76.93 -10.30
C SER A 467 13.96 -77.26 -10.34
N GLY A 468 14.81 -76.39 -10.88
CA GLY A 468 16.22 -76.60 -11.20
C GLY A 468 17.21 -75.56 -10.64
N GLY A 469 16.76 -74.61 -9.80
CA GLY A 469 17.67 -73.81 -8.97
C GLY A 469 18.52 -72.76 -9.70
N ALA A 470 18.16 -72.33 -10.91
CA ALA A 470 18.87 -71.25 -11.59
C ALA A 470 18.37 -69.87 -11.11
N SER A 471 19.21 -69.14 -10.37
CA SER A 471 18.93 -67.75 -9.99
C SER A 471 19.18 -66.81 -11.18
N ALA A 472 18.18 -66.65 -12.05
CA ALA A 472 18.20 -65.59 -13.07
C ALA A 472 17.78 -64.26 -12.43
N ALA A 473 18.70 -63.30 -12.35
CA ALA A 473 18.40 -61.94 -11.90
C ALA A 473 17.67 -61.17 -13.01
N THR A 474 16.37 -61.38 -13.16
CA THR A 474 15.51 -60.57 -14.04
C THR A 474 14.88 -59.43 -13.26
N ILE A 475 15.04 -58.20 -13.77
CA ILE A 475 14.32 -57.02 -13.27
C ILE A 475 12.85 -57.17 -13.69
N LEU A 476 11.95 -57.25 -12.72
CA LEU A 476 10.51 -57.33 -12.96
C LEU A 476 9.90 -55.92 -13.06
N TYR A 477 9.16 -55.67 -14.13
CA TYR A 477 8.38 -54.44 -14.31
C TYR A 477 6.96 -54.65 -13.76
N THR A 478 6.54 -53.79 -12.83
CA THR A 478 5.14 -53.74 -12.37
C THR A 478 4.39 -52.77 -13.29
N GLY A 479 3.35 -53.26 -13.97
CA GLY A 479 2.51 -52.43 -14.84
C GLY A 479 1.58 -51.50 -14.06
N SER A 480 0.81 -50.69 -14.78
CA SER A 480 -0.23 -49.84 -14.19
C SER A 480 -1.25 -50.65 -13.39
N SER A 481 -1.86 -50.03 -12.39
CA SER A 481 -2.97 -50.62 -11.63
C SER A 481 -4.10 -51.07 -12.56
N VAL A 482 -4.56 -52.31 -12.36
CA VAL A 482 -5.72 -52.93 -13.02
C VAL A 482 -6.81 -53.25 -12.01
N SER A 483 -8.05 -53.41 -12.48
CA SER A 483 -9.21 -53.70 -11.62
C SER A 483 -9.05 -55.04 -10.89
N ASP A 484 -9.51 -55.10 -9.64
CA ASP A 484 -9.65 -56.33 -8.86
C ASP A 484 -11.04 -56.98 -8.97
N GLY A 485 -11.89 -56.49 -9.89
CA GLY A 485 -13.27 -56.94 -10.07
C GLY A 485 -14.31 -56.15 -9.27
N THR A 486 -13.91 -55.22 -8.40
CA THR A 486 -14.84 -54.37 -7.62
C THR A 486 -14.91 -52.91 -8.08
N GLY A 487 -14.14 -52.55 -9.11
CA GLY A 487 -14.18 -51.23 -9.74
C GLY A 487 -12.95 -50.93 -10.58
N ASN A 488 -13.01 -49.87 -11.38
CA ASN A 488 -11.86 -49.40 -12.15
C ASN A 488 -10.86 -48.68 -11.23
N PRO A 489 -9.55 -48.96 -11.36
CA PRO A 489 -8.52 -48.21 -10.66
C PRO A 489 -8.60 -46.72 -11.00
N ARG A 490 -8.48 -45.88 -9.97
CA ARG A 490 -8.40 -44.44 -10.16
C ARG A 490 -6.95 -44.07 -10.37
N ASN A 491 -6.63 -43.67 -11.60
CA ASN A 491 -5.28 -43.26 -12.01
C ASN A 491 -5.27 -41.75 -12.26
N GLY A 492 -4.15 -41.09 -11.99
CA GLY A 492 -3.98 -39.64 -12.18
C GLY A 492 -2.53 -39.21 -11.94
N ASN A 493 -2.24 -37.93 -12.15
CA ASN A 493 -0.89 -37.36 -12.01
C ASN A 493 -0.60 -36.80 -10.61
N GLU A 494 -1.53 -36.93 -9.67
CA GLU A 494 -1.43 -36.41 -8.30
C GLU A 494 -1.97 -37.44 -7.31
N VAL A 495 -1.28 -37.62 -6.18
CA VAL A 495 -1.77 -38.46 -5.08
C VAL A 495 -2.58 -37.60 -4.10
N ALA A 496 -3.90 -37.56 -4.29
CA ALA A 496 -4.83 -36.84 -3.41
C ALA A 496 -5.95 -37.75 -2.88
N PRO A 497 -6.42 -37.54 -1.63
CA PRO A 497 -7.68 -38.14 -1.17
C PRO A 497 -8.88 -37.54 -1.93
N ALA A 498 -10.09 -38.05 -1.72
CA ALA A 498 -11.29 -37.39 -2.25
C ALA A 498 -11.40 -35.95 -1.71
N TRP A 499 -11.73 -34.98 -2.57
CA TRP A 499 -11.74 -33.56 -2.21
C TRP A 499 -12.88 -32.78 -2.88
N THR A 500 -13.14 -31.57 -2.36
CA THR A 500 -14.01 -30.55 -2.96
C THR A 500 -13.28 -29.21 -2.90
N ALA A 501 -13.31 -28.44 -3.98
CA ALA A 501 -12.69 -27.13 -4.01
C ALA A 501 -13.55 -26.10 -3.26
N VAL A 502 -12.89 -25.31 -2.43
CA VAL A 502 -13.48 -24.18 -1.71
C VAL A 502 -12.62 -22.94 -1.93
N ARG A 503 -13.22 -21.76 -1.79
CA ARG A 503 -12.47 -20.49 -1.80
C ARG A 503 -11.98 -20.19 -0.40
N TYR A 504 -10.75 -19.73 -0.29
CA TYR A 504 -10.15 -19.29 0.96
C TYR A 504 -9.87 -17.80 0.92
N LYS A 505 -10.31 -17.10 1.96
CA LYS A 505 -10.04 -15.67 2.11
C LYS A 505 -9.36 -15.38 3.44
N VAL A 506 -8.38 -14.48 3.41
CA VAL A 506 -7.65 -13.97 4.58
C VAL A 506 -8.24 -12.66 5.07
N ARG A 507 -8.39 -12.49 6.38
CA ARG A 507 -8.78 -11.21 6.99
C ARG A 507 -7.62 -10.21 6.92
N VAL A 508 -7.86 -9.07 6.29
CA VAL A 508 -6.89 -7.99 6.06
C VAL A 508 -7.23 -6.67 6.76
N LEU A 509 -8.49 -6.46 7.18
CA LEU A 509 -8.96 -5.33 8.01
C LEU A 509 -9.91 -5.80 9.12
#